data_AF-A0A9Q3L8S9-F1
#
_entry.id   AF-A0A9Q3L8S9-F1
#
_cell.length_a   1.000
_cell.length_b   1.000
_cell.length_c   1.000
_cell.angle_alpha   90.00
_cell.angle_beta   90.00
_cell.angle_gamma   90.00
#
_symmetry.space_group_name_H-M   'P 1'
#
loop_
_entity.id
_entity.type
_entity.pdbx_description
1 polymer ?
#
loop_
_entity_poly.entity_id
_entity_poly.type
_entity_poly.pdbx_seq_one_letter_code
_entity_poly.pdbx_strand_id
1 'polypeptide(L)'
;MAIAMSLNGRGDFKEYLVFLSEKNLSWIFGLINIFIGVGVLGIVNGFCILIPRFVEELIKEKQIPYWHKLINKIDPKKPIIGIIYSLTMIVPIIIISFFVGSLLYPKTADEFFDNYGTGMSNVYNFANLLSDWISLIIFGFIAASCFGYARSLSKNKKWLKIMNYFIVFVIYFAIAANVLSIFIDLSLYIYHYNNLSSIITNKELLNSKINGYIISISTLIIMILIMVVPAIFNKKKQKKLNNISTN
;
A
#
# COMPACT_ATOMS: atom_id res chain seq x y z
N MET A 1 12.93 3.33 13.44
CA MET A 1 11.77 3.62 14.30
C MET A 1 11.57 2.56 15.38
N ALA A 2 11.50 1.26 15.06
CA ALA A 2 11.34 0.18 16.05
C ALA A 2 12.35 0.20 17.22
N ILE A 3 13.62 0.57 16.97
CA ILE A 3 14.65 0.66 18.02
C ILE A 3 14.37 1.84 18.97
N ALA A 4 13.95 3.00 18.46
CA ALA A 4 13.59 4.17 19.27
C ALA A 4 12.28 3.95 20.05
N MET A 5 11.32 3.26 19.44
CA MET A 5 10.05 2.87 20.06
C MET A 5 10.21 1.80 21.16
N SER A 6 11.23 0.94 21.02
CA SER A 6 11.62 -0.06 22.03
C SER A 6 12.38 0.56 23.20
N LEU A 7 13.23 1.56 22.95
CA LEU A 7 14.03 2.24 23.98
C LEU A 7 13.19 3.07 24.98
N ASN A 8 12.03 3.60 24.58
CA ASN A 8 11.16 4.40 25.45
C ASN A 8 10.05 3.58 26.13
N GLY A 9 9.98 2.26 25.91
CA GLY A 9 9.05 1.34 26.58
C GLY A 9 7.55 1.49 26.24
N ARG A 10 7.09 2.60 25.64
CA ARG A 10 5.67 2.88 25.36
C ARG A 10 5.33 3.23 23.91
N GLY A 11 6.31 3.25 23.01
CA GLY A 11 6.07 3.13 21.57
C GLY A 11 5.64 4.39 20.81
N ASP A 12 5.45 5.55 21.44
CA ASP A 12 5.06 6.78 20.73
C ASP A 12 6.26 7.71 20.41
N PHE A 13 6.24 8.30 19.22
CA PHE A 13 7.28 9.21 18.70
C PHE A 13 7.26 10.57 19.40
N LYS A 14 6.08 11.01 19.87
CA LYS A 14 5.93 12.26 20.63
C LYS A 14 6.49 12.11 22.05
N GLU A 15 6.29 10.96 22.67
CA GLU A 15 6.91 10.65 23.97
C GLU A 15 8.43 10.51 23.86
N TYR A 16 8.95 10.05 22.73
CA TYR A 16 10.40 9.99 22.50
C TYR A 16 11.04 11.39 22.49
N LEU A 17 10.34 12.41 21.98
CA LEU A 17 10.73 13.81 22.11
C LEU A 17 10.78 14.23 23.58
N VAL A 18 9.75 13.88 24.37
CA VAL A 18 9.69 14.22 25.80
C VAL A 18 10.85 13.58 26.56
N PHE A 19 11.10 12.28 26.34
CA PHE A 19 12.24 11.57 26.93
C PHE A 19 13.59 12.22 26.60
N LEU A 20 13.81 12.59 25.34
CA LEU A 20 15.03 13.29 24.93
C LEU A 20 15.11 14.69 25.53
N SER A 21 13.98 15.37 25.69
CA SER A 21 13.92 16.69 26.32
C SER A 21 14.24 16.65 27.81
N GLU A 22 13.77 15.63 28.53
CA GLU A 22 14.11 15.41 29.96
C GLU A 22 15.61 15.14 30.16
N LYS A 23 16.30 14.64 29.13
CA LYS A 23 17.75 14.40 29.14
C LYS A 23 18.58 15.51 28.52
N ASN A 24 17.98 16.66 28.16
CA ASN A 24 18.63 17.76 27.43
C ASN A 24 19.24 17.35 26.08
N LEU A 25 18.68 16.32 25.43
CA LEU A 25 19.13 15.76 24.15
C LEU A 25 18.15 16.04 23.00
N SER A 26 17.30 17.06 23.11
CA SER A 26 16.28 17.40 22.09
C SER A 26 16.86 17.67 20.69
N TRP A 27 18.13 18.04 20.59
CA TRP A 27 18.82 18.22 19.31
C TRP A 27 18.93 16.91 18.51
N ILE A 28 19.02 15.76 19.19
CA ILE A 28 19.05 14.43 18.55
C ILE A 28 17.73 14.17 17.82
N PHE A 29 16.61 14.61 18.38
CA PHE A 29 15.31 14.50 17.72
C PHE A 29 15.28 15.28 16.40
N GLY A 30 15.84 16.49 16.37
CA GLY A 30 15.99 17.28 15.15
C GLY A 30 16.84 16.56 14.10
N LEU A 31 17.98 15.98 14.51
CA LEU A 31 18.87 15.21 13.64
C LEU A 31 18.16 13.99 13.03
N ILE A 32 17.39 13.25 13.84
CA ILE A 32 16.60 12.10 13.39
C ILE A 32 15.58 12.53 12.33
N ASN A 33 14.87 13.64 12.55
CA ASN A 33 13.91 14.15 11.56
C ASN A 33 14.58 14.57 10.25
N ILE A 34 15.80 15.13 10.30
CA ILE A 34 16.58 15.43 9.08
C ILE A 34 16.90 14.14 8.33
N PHE A 35 17.37 13.09 9.02
CA PHE A 35 17.65 11.80 8.37
C PHE A 35 16.41 11.14 7.80
N ILE A 36 15.26 11.23 8.48
CA ILE A 36 13.97 10.78 7.94
C ILE A 36 13.64 11.57 6.68
N GLY A 37 13.77 12.90 6.71
CA GLY A 37 13.52 13.77 5.55
C GLY A 37 14.40 13.42 4.36
N VAL A 38 15.71 13.24 4.56
CA VAL A 38 16.65 12.82 3.50
C VAL A 38 16.28 11.44 2.95
N GLY A 39 15.89 10.50 3.82
CA GLY A 39 15.40 9.18 3.41
C GLY A 39 14.16 9.26 2.53
N VAL A 40 13.15 10.04 2.95
CA VAL A 40 11.92 10.25 2.17
C VAL A 40 12.22 10.92 0.83
N LEU A 41 13.07 11.96 0.80
CA LEU A 41 13.50 12.61 -0.44
C LEU A 41 14.22 11.65 -1.39
N GLY A 42 15.08 10.78 -0.85
CA GLY A 42 15.77 9.75 -1.63
C GLY A 42 14.79 8.77 -2.28
N ILE A 43 13.81 8.29 -1.53
CA ILE A 43 12.75 7.39 -2.02
C ILE A 43 11.93 8.09 -3.12
N VAL A 44 11.47 9.32 -2.87
CA VAL A 44 10.69 10.10 -3.83
C VAL A 44 11.46 10.33 -5.13
N ASN A 45 12.73 10.74 -5.03
CA ASN A 45 13.58 10.96 -6.21
C ASN A 45 13.78 9.66 -7.01
N GLY A 46 14.03 8.53 -6.33
CA GLY A 46 14.13 7.22 -6.97
C GLY A 46 12.86 6.85 -7.75
N PHE A 47 11.68 7.05 -7.15
CA PHE A 47 10.40 6.81 -7.82
C PHE A 47 10.16 7.76 -8.99
N CYS A 48 10.51 9.04 -8.87
CA CYS A 48 10.37 10.02 -9.95
C CYS A 48 11.20 9.67 -11.19
N ILE A 49 12.34 8.99 -11.03
CA ILE A 49 13.17 8.53 -12.16
C ILE A 49 12.64 7.20 -12.73
N LEU A 50 12.27 6.26 -11.85
CA LEU A 50 11.92 4.90 -12.25
C LEU A 50 10.55 4.80 -12.93
N ILE A 51 9.53 5.47 -12.38
CA ILE A 51 8.14 5.32 -12.84
C ILE A 51 7.98 5.75 -14.31
N PRO A 52 8.48 6.93 -14.75
CA PRO A 52 8.36 7.33 -16.15
C PRO A 52 9.05 6.37 -17.12
N ARG A 53 10.23 5.86 -16.75
CA ARG A 53 10.98 4.89 -17.56
C ARG A 53 10.24 3.56 -17.68
N PHE A 54 9.71 3.07 -16.56
CA PHE A 54 8.92 1.85 -16.52
C PHE A 54 7.66 1.99 -17.41
N VAL A 55 6.97 3.13 -17.35
CA VAL A 55 5.83 3.39 -18.24
C VAL A 55 6.24 3.39 -19.71
N GLU A 56 7.38 4.00 -20.07
CA GLU A 56 7.84 3.98 -21.47
C GLU A 56 8.23 2.58 -21.96
N GLU A 57 8.79 1.74 -21.10
CA GLU A 57 9.01 0.32 -21.40
C GLU A 57 7.68 -0.39 -21.66
N LEU A 58 6.66 -0.16 -20.84
CA LEU A 58 5.32 -0.71 -21.07
C LEU A 58 4.67 -0.21 -22.37
N ILE A 59 4.94 1.04 -22.79
CA ILE A 59 4.50 1.55 -24.11
C ILE A 59 5.20 0.78 -25.24
N LYS A 60 6.51 0.56 -25.13
CA LYS A 60 7.30 -0.19 -26.13
C LYS A 60 6.82 -1.63 -26.24
N GLU A 61 6.48 -2.25 -25.11
CA GLU A 61 5.91 -3.60 -25.06
C GLU A 61 4.44 -3.68 -25.49
N LYS A 62 3.81 -2.54 -25.84
CA LYS A 62 2.40 -2.45 -26.28
C LYS A 62 1.39 -2.94 -25.24
N GLN A 63 1.75 -2.87 -23.95
CA GLN A 63 0.93 -3.40 -22.86
C GLN A 63 -0.02 -2.36 -22.26
N ILE A 64 0.10 -1.08 -22.63
CA ILE A 64 -0.75 -0.01 -22.09
C ILE A 64 -1.68 0.60 -23.14
N PRO A 65 -2.85 1.14 -22.72
CA PRO A 65 -3.75 1.86 -23.62
C PRO A 65 -3.05 3.00 -24.36
N TYR A 66 -3.51 3.30 -25.58
CA TYR A 66 -2.99 4.39 -26.41
C TYR A 66 -1.51 4.29 -26.83
N TRP A 67 -0.87 3.12 -26.66
CA TRP A 67 0.54 2.90 -27.04
C TRP A 67 0.85 3.30 -28.50
N HIS A 68 -0.07 3.03 -29.43
CA HIS A 68 0.09 3.28 -30.86
C HIS A 68 0.34 4.76 -31.21
N LYS A 69 -0.21 5.71 -30.42
CA LYS A 69 0.02 7.16 -30.63
C LYS A 69 1.31 7.66 -29.98
N LEU A 70 1.81 6.93 -28.98
CA LEU A 70 2.89 7.37 -28.09
C LEU A 70 4.24 6.74 -28.45
N ILE A 71 4.23 5.54 -29.05
CA ILE A 71 5.44 4.75 -29.32
C ILE A 71 6.47 5.48 -30.19
N ASN A 72 6.02 6.26 -31.18
CA ASN A 72 6.89 7.00 -32.10
C ASN A 72 7.52 8.25 -31.49
N LYS A 73 7.08 8.66 -30.30
CA LYS A 73 7.52 9.89 -29.65
C LYS A 73 8.49 9.61 -28.48
N ILE A 74 8.78 8.35 -28.17
CA ILE A 74 9.61 7.95 -27.03
C ILE A 74 11.08 8.26 -27.32
N ASP A 75 11.75 8.92 -26.38
CA ASP A 75 13.19 9.20 -26.42
C ASP A 75 13.91 8.37 -25.33
N PRO A 76 14.86 7.49 -25.67
CA PRO A 76 15.61 6.70 -24.69
C PRO A 76 16.44 7.52 -23.70
N LYS A 77 16.76 8.79 -23.99
CA LYS A 77 17.54 9.66 -23.10
C LYS A 77 16.67 10.49 -22.16
N LYS A 78 15.40 10.75 -22.53
CA LYS A 78 14.51 11.66 -21.79
C LYS A 78 13.08 11.10 -21.74
N PRO A 79 12.61 10.60 -20.58
CA PRO A 79 11.32 9.93 -20.49
C PRO A 79 10.13 10.90 -20.37
N ILE A 80 10.01 11.85 -21.30
CA ILE A 80 9.01 12.95 -21.24
C ILE A 80 7.60 12.39 -21.37
N ILE A 81 7.40 11.38 -22.21
CA ILE A 81 6.08 10.76 -22.41
C ILE A 81 5.70 9.95 -21.20
N GLY A 82 6.67 9.21 -20.64
CA GLY A 82 6.51 8.54 -19.36
C GLY A 82 6.01 9.51 -18.30
N ILE A 83 6.64 10.68 -18.17
CA ILE A 83 6.24 11.70 -17.19
C ILE A 83 4.79 12.16 -17.41
N ILE A 84 4.45 12.58 -18.62
CA ILE A 84 3.10 13.10 -18.93
C ILE A 84 2.05 12.01 -18.69
N TYR A 85 2.30 10.79 -19.15
CA TYR A 85 1.38 9.68 -19.00
C TYR A 85 1.18 9.31 -17.52
N SER A 86 2.28 9.18 -16.77
CA SER A 86 2.23 8.91 -15.33
C SER A 86 1.48 9.99 -14.57
N LEU A 87 1.73 11.27 -14.86
CA LEU A 87 1.07 12.39 -14.20
C LEU A 87 -0.43 12.43 -14.52
N THR A 88 -0.79 12.19 -15.79
CA THR A 88 -2.19 12.11 -16.24
C THR A 88 -2.94 10.97 -15.56
N MET A 89 -2.27 9.86 -15.24
CA MET A 89 -2.87 8.74 -14.51
C MET A 89 -2.94 8.97 -13.00
N ILE A 90 -1.85 9.46 -12.40
CA ILE A 90 -1.71 9.58 -10.94
C ILE A 90 -2.55 10.72 -10.38
N VAL A 91 -2.56 11.90 -11.02
CA VAL A 91 -3.24 13.08 -10.47
C VAL A 91 -4.74 12.85 -10.27
N PRO A 92 -5.51 12.33 -11.25
CA PRO A 92 -6.92 12.05 -11.04
C PRO A 92 -7.17 11.03 -9.93
N ILE A 93 -6.33 10.00 -9.83
CA ILE A 93 -6.45 8.97 -8.77
C ILE A 93 -6.25 9.62 -7.40
N ILE A 94 -5.23 10.45 -7.23
CA ILE A 94 -4.99 11.17 -5.97
C ILE A 94 -6.18 12.07 -5.62
N ILE A 95 -6.73 12.82 -6.57
CA ILE A 95 -7.88 13.70 -6.34
C ILE A 95 -9.10 12.88 -5.87
N ILE A 96 -9.40 11.78 -6.55
CA ILE A 96 -10.52 10.90 -6.17
C ILE A 96 -10.28 10.30 -4.78
N SER A 97 -9.09 9.77 -4.53
CA SER A 97 -8.72 9.21 -3.23
C SER A 97 -8.79 10.24 -2.12
N PHE A 98 -8.45 11.50 -2.39
CA PHE A 98 -8.57 12.59 -1.43
C PHE A 98 -10.04 12.84 -1.04
N PHE A 99 -10.94 12.97 -2.02
CA PHE A 99 -12.37 13.16 -1.74
C PHE A 99 -12.98 11.96 -1.02
N VAL A 100 -12.63 10.74 -1.43
CA VAL A 100 -13.08 9.51 -0.76
C VAL A 100 -12.57 9.49 0.69
N GLY A 101 -11.28 9.76 0.90
CA GLY A 101 -10.69 9.80 2.24
C GLY A 101 -11.28 10.87 3.14
N SER A 102 -11.52 12.08 2.63
CA SER A 102 -12.02 13.18 3.46
C SER A 102 -13.50 13.04 3.82
N LEU A 103 -14.32 12.48 2.92
CA LEU A 103 -15.78 12.45 3.08
C LEU A 103 -16.32 11.09 3.53
N LEU A 104 -15.71 9.99 3.08
CA LEU A 104 -16.26 8.64 3.27
C LEU A 104 -15.52 7.84 4.35
N TYR A 105 -14.28 8.22 4.71
CA TYR A 105 -13.57 7.53 5.77
C TYR A 105 -13.92 8.14 7.13
N PRO A 106 -14.60 7.39 8.03
CA PRO A 106 -14.92 7.90 9.34
C PRO A 106 -13.64 8.10 10.13
N LYS A 107 -13.71 8.99 11.12
CA LYS A 107 -12.65 9.14 12.12
C LYS A 107 -12.56 7.84 12.92
N THR A 108 -11.70 6.92 12.48
CA THR A 108 -11.29 5.79 13.29
C THR A 108 -10.55 6.36 14.49
N ALA A 109 -10.91 5.88 15.68
CA ALA A 109 -10.43 6.41 16.96
C ALA A 109 -8.94 6.12 17.24
N ASP A 110 -8.10 6.18 16.22
CA ASP A 110 -6.66 6.30 16.39
C ASP A 110 -6.39 7.78 16.68
N GLU A 111 -6.29 8.09 17.97
CA GLU A 111 -6.12 9.44 18.53
C GLU A 111 -4.88 10.17 17.96
N PHE A 112 -4.01 9.47 17.22
CA PHE A 112 -2.78 9.99 16.65
C PHE A 112 -3.00 11.20 15.74
N PHE A 113 -4.08 11.21 14.95
CA PHE A 113 -4.35 12.30 13.99
C PHE A 113 -5.39 13.33 14.46
N ASP A 114 -5.90 13.19 15.69
CA ASP A 114 -6.97 14.05 16.23
C ASP A 114 -6.58 15.52 16.32
N ASN A 115 -5.28 15.80 16.41
CA ASN A 115 -4.72 17.15 16.49
C ASN A 115 -4.79 17.92 15.16
N TYR A 116 -5.10 17.28 14.03
CA TYR A 116 -5.07 17.90 12.70
C TYR A 116 -6.45 18.35 12.17
N GLY A 117 -7.50 18.25 12.98
CA GLY A 117 -8.88 18.54 12.58
C GLY A 117 -9.55 17.35 11.86
N THR A 118 -10.89 17.33 11.84
CA THR A 118 -11.69 16.16 11.43
C THR A 118 -11.45 15.75 9.97
N GLY A 119 -11.42 16.70 9.03
CA GLY A 119 -11.20 16.41 7.62
C GLY A 119 -9.79 15.89 7.31
N MET A 120 -8.77 16.44 7.97
CA MET A 120 -7.37 16.04 7.73
C MET A 120 -7.06 14.67 8.35
N SER A 121 -7.58 14.42 9.56
CA SER A 121 -7.44 13.13 10.25
C SER A 121 -8.00 11.98 9.41
N ASN A 122 -9.18 12.17 8.81
CA ASN A 122 -9.81 11.17 7.95
C ASN A 122 -8.97 10.84 6.71
N VAL A 123 -8.40 11.86 6.05
CA VAL A 123 -7.52 11.66 4.89
C VAL A 123 -6.26 10.90 5.28
N TYR A 124 -5.65 11.22 6.43
CA TYR A 124 -4.45 10.51 6.89
C TYR A 124 -4.73 9.05 7.25
N ASN A 125 -5.84 8.78 7.95
CA ASN A 125 -6.23 7.40 8.26
C ASN A 125 -6.52 6.60 6.98
N PHE A 126 -7.19 7.21 6.00
CA PHE A 126 -7.41 6.58 4.70
C PHE A 126 -6.11 6.36 3.91
N ALA A 127 -5.18 7.31 3.95
CA ALA A 127 -3.87 7.17 3.31
C ALA A 127 -3.05 6.04 3.97
N ASN A 128 -3.12 5.92 5.29
CA ASN A 128 -2.46 4.84 6.02
C ASN A 128 -3.05 3.47 5.62
N LEU A 129 -4.38 3.38 5.58
CA LEU A 129 -5.08 2.19 5.09
C LEU A 129 -4.66 1.79 3.67
N LEU A 130 -4.61 2.75 2.74
CA LEU A 130 -4.15 2.50 1.38
C LEU A 130 -2.69 2.04 1.35
N SER A 131 -1.82 2.66 2.15
CA SER A 131 -0.41 2.30 2.25
C SER A 131 -0.23 0.85 2.70
N ASP A 132 -0.95 0.43 3.74
CA ASP A 132 -0.90 -0.94 4.26
C ASP A 132 -1.35 -1.96 3.19
N TRP A 133 -2.45 -1.67 2.50
CA TRP A 133 -2.93 -2.55 1.43
C TRP A 133 -2.01 -2.61 0.22
N ILE A 134 -1.49 -1.48 -0.23
CA ILE A 134 -0.51 -1.42 -1.33
C ILE A 134 0.74 -2.23 -0.95
N SER A 135 1.23 -2.07 0.28
CA SER A 135 2.38 -2.80 0.80
C SER A 135 2.16 -4.32 0.74
N LEU A 136 1.01 -4.81 1.24
CA LEU A 136 0.67 -6.23 1.20
C LEU A 136 0.58 -6.78 -0.23
N ILE A 137 0.01 -6.02 -1.16
CA ILE A 137 -0.06 -6.40 -2.57
C ILE A 137 1.34 -6.47 -3.19
N ILE A 138 2.20 -5.48 -2.93
CA ILE A 138 3.59 -5.46 -3.41
C ILE A 138 4.35 -6.68 -2.88
N PHE A 139 4.25 -6.97 -1.58
CA PHE A 139 4.88 -8.17 -1.00
C PHE A 139 4.32 -9.46 -1.60
N GLY A 140 3.03 -9.50 -1.94
CA GLY A 140 2.42 -10.61 -2.66
C GLY A 140 3.05 -10.82 -4.05
N PHE A 141 3.28 -9.76 -4.81
CA PHE A 141 3.98 -9.82 -6.09
C PHE A 141 5.44 -10.26 -5.96
N ILE A 142 6.14 -9.75 -4.94
CA ILE A 142 7.52 -10.16 -4.65
C ILE A 142 7.56 -11.67 -4.35
N ALA A 143 6.65 -12.16 -3.50
CA ALA A 143 6.53 -13.59 -3.19
C ALA A 143 6.21 -14.42 -4.44
N ALA A 144 5.32 -13.95 -5.33
CA ALA A 144 5.01 -14.63 -6.58
C ALA A 144 6.23 -14.72 -7.52
N SER A 145 7.01 -13.63 -7.63
CA SER A 145 8.28 -13.61 -8.38
C SER A 145 9.32 -14.55 -7.79
N CYS A 146 9.50 -14.55 -6.47
CA CYS A 146 10.38 -15.49 -5.76
C CYS A 146 9.95 -16.94 -5.96
N PHE A 147 8.65 -17.23 -5.95
CA PHE A 147 8.10 -18.55 -6.24
C PHE A 147 8.40 -19.00 -7.67
N GLY A 148 8.23 -18.11 -8.65
CA GLY A 148 8.58 -18.37 -10.04
C GLY A 148 10.06 -18.72 -10.21
N TYR A 149 10.93 -17.96 -9.55
CA TYR A 149 12.37 -18.21 -9.53
C TYR A 149 12.72 -19.55 -8.85
N ALA A 150 12.11 -19.85 -7.70
CA ALA A 150 12.28 -21.11 -6.98
C ALA A 150 11.90 -22.32 -7.84
N ARG A 151 10.85 -22.19 -8.65
CA ARG A 151 10.39 -23.24 -9.56
C ARG A 151 11.35 -23.45 -10.74
N SER A 152 11.93 -22.36 -11.27
CA SER A 152 12.88 -22.38 -12.39
C SER A 152 14.25 -22.95 -12.01
N LEU A 153 14.63 -22.92 -10.73
CA LEU A 153 15.91 -23.45 -10.27
C LEU A 153 16.06 -24.96 -10.53
N SER A 154 17.20 -25.30 -11.15
CA SER A 154 17.65 -26.67 -11.41
C SER A 154 17.79 -27.49 -10.13
N LYS A 155 17.63 -28.83 -10.25
CA LYS A 155 17.73 -29.79 -9.14
C LYS A 155 19.07 -29.75 -8.41
N ASN A 156 20.15 -29.30 -9.07
CA ASN A 156 21.48 -29.19 -8.47
C ASN A 156 21.60 -28.06 -7.43
N LYS A 157 20.66 -27.11 -7.38
CA LYS A 157 20.66 -25.98 -6.43
C LYS A 157 19.62 -26.17 -5.32
N LYS A 158 19.61 -27.34 -4.69
CA LYS A 158 18.59 -27.76 -3.69
C LYS A 158 18.44 -26.78 -2.52
N TRP A 159 19.56 -26.32 -1.95
CA TRP A 159 19.55 -25.38 -0.82
C TRP A 159 18.91 -24.03 -1.16
N LEU A 160 19.32 -23.41 -2.28
CA LEU A 160 18.73 -22.15 -2.76
C LEU A 160 17.23 -22.29 -3.03
N LYS A 161 16.80 -23.45 -3.53
CA LYS A 161 15.39 -23.74 -3.79
C LYS A 161 14.58 -23.80 -2.48
N ILE A 162 15.08 -24.49 -1.46
CA ILE A 162 14.43 -24.59 -0.14
C ILE A 162 14.34 -23.20 0.51
N MET A 163 15.43 -22.41 0.50
CA MET A 163 15.43 -21.06 1.06
C MET A 163 14.41 -20.15 0.39
N ASN A 164 14.33 -20.17 -0.95
CA ASN A 164 13.35 -19.36 -1.65
C ASN A 164 11.90 -19.78 -1.35
N TYR A 165 11.61 -21.08 -1.25
CA TYR A 165 10.29 -21.53 -0.84
C TYR A 165 9.95 -21.14 0.61
N PHE A 166 10.93 -21.18 1.50
CA PHE A 166 10.76 -20.72 2.87
C PHE A 166 10.45 -19.22 2.94
N ILE A 167 11.17 -18.38 2.18
CA ILE A 167 10.90 -16.94 2.08
C ILE A 167 9.48 -16.69 1.56
N VAL A 168 9.08 -17.37 0.50
CA VAL A 168 7.72 -17.28 -0.07
C VAL A 168 6.67 -17.68 0.97
N PHE A 169 6.90 -18.76 1.71
CA PHE A 169 6.00 -19.21 2.78
C PHE A 169 5.85 -18.15 3.88
N VAL A 170 6.95 -17.59 4.37
CA VAL A 170 6.93 -16.54 5.41
C VAL A 170 6.16 -15.30 4.92
N ILE A 171 6.39 -14.86 3.69
CA ILE A 171 5.69 -13.68 3.14
C ILE A 171 4.19 -13.96 3.00
N TYR A 172 3.79 -15.10 2.42
CA TYR A 172 2.37 -15.42 2.28
C TYR A 172 1.69 -15.66 3.63
N PHE A 173 2.39 -16.24 4.60
CA PHE A 173 1.88 -16.38 5.96
C PHE A 173 1.64 -15.01 6.60
N ALA A 174 2.58 -14.07 6.47
CA ALA A 174 2.41 -12.71 6.97
C ALA A 174 1.24 -11.99 6.28
N ILE A 175 1.07 -12.13 4.96
CA ILE A 175 -0.07 -11.57 4.24
C ILE A 175 -1.38 -12.18 4.74
N ALA A 176 -1.43 -13.52 4.87
CA ALA A 176 -2.61 -14.22 5.36
C ALA A 176 -2.97 -13.78 6.79
N ALA A 177 -1.99 -13.63 7.68
CA ALA A 177 -2.20 -13.15 9.05
C ALA A 177 -2.79 -11.73 9.08
N ASN A 178 -2.28 -10.81 8.25
CA ASN A 178 -2.79 -9.43 8.17
C ASN A 178 -4.20 -9.36 7.56
N VAL A 179 -4.51 -10.21 6.57
CA VAL A 179 -5.87 -10.28 6.02
C VAL A 179 -6.82 -10.88 7.05
N LEU A 180 -6.41 -11.94 7.75
CA LEU A 180 -7.23 -12.61 8.77
C LEU A 180 -7.48 -11.71 9.99
N SER A 181 -6.49 -10.92 10.42
CA SER A 181 -6.62 -10.04 11.59
C SER A 181 -7.79 -9.08 11.46
N ILE A 182 -8.04 -8.54 10.26
CA ILE A 182 -9.17 -7.63 10.01
C ILE A 182 -10.51 -8.31 10.24
N PHE A 183 -10.66 -9.58 9.85
CA PHE A 183 -11.90 -10.33 10.10
C PHE A 183 -12.05 -10.70 11.58
N ILE A 184 -10.95 -11.05 12.26
CA ILE A 184 -10.93 -11.35 13.69
C ILE A 184 -11.32 -10.10 14.48
N ASP A 185 -10.68 -8.97 14.22
CA ASP A 185 -10.94 -7.69 14.87
C ASP A 185 -12.39 -7.26 14.65
N LEU A 186 -12.88 -7.31 13.41
CA LEU A 186 -14.28 -6.97 13.11
C LEU A 186 -15.25 -7.85 13.91
N SER A 187 -15.01 -9.16 13.97
CA SER A 187 -15.82 -10.11 14.75
C SER A 187 -15.81 -9.77 16.24
N LEU A 188 -14.63 -9.47 16.80
CA LEU A 188 -14.48 -9.07 18.20
C LEU A 188 -15.21 -7.75 18.50
N TYR A 189 -15.12 -6.76 17.62
CA TYR A 189 -15.81 -5.48 17.80
C TYR A 189 -17.33 -5.63 17.70
N ILE A 190 -17.85 -6.46 16.80
CA ILE A 190 -19.29 -6.77 16.72
C ILE A 190 -19.77 -7.49 17.99
N TYR A 191 -19.00 -8.47 18.47
CA TYR A 191 -19.32 -9.17 19.71
C TYR A 191 -19.35 -8.22 20.92
N HIS A 192 -18.35 -7.33 21.02
CA HIS A 192 -18.28 -6.34 22.09
C HIS A 192 -19.42 -5.31 22.00
N TYR A 193 -19.78 -4.87 20.79
CA TYR A 193 -20.92 -3.97 20.56
C TYR A 193 -22.25 -4.56 21.05
N ASN A 194 -22.48 -5.86 20.80
CA ASN A 194 -23.70 -6.55 21.20
C ASN A 194 -23.80 -6.78 22.72
N ASN A 195 -22.66 -6.93 23.41
CA ASN A 195 -22.61 -7.20 24.85
C ASN A 195 -22.54 -5.93 25.72
N LEU A 196 -22.43 -4.73 25.13
CA LEU A 196 -22.27 -3.49 25.89
C LEU A 196 -23.63 -2.92 26.37
N SER A 197 -23.84 -2.94 27.69
CA SER A 197 -24.95 -2.26 28.35
C SER A 197 -24.72 -0.74 28.42
N SER A 198 -25.43 -0.02 27.54
CA SER A 198 -25.92 1.37 27.73
C SER A 198 -24.97 2.50 28.19
N ILE A 199 -23.70 2.56 27.76
CA ILE A 199 -22.95 3.83 27.72
C ILE A 199 -22.92 4.33 26.28
N ILE A 200 -23.72 5.36 25.98
CA ILE A 200 -23.97 5.92 24.64
C ILE A 200 -22.64 6.29 23.93
N THR A 201 -21.69 6.89 24.66
CA THR A 201 -20.40 7.35 24.13
C THR A 201 -19.50 6.21 23.64
N ASN A 202 -19.55 5.04 24.28
CA ASN A 202 -18.75 3.88 23.85
C ASN A 202 -19.35 3.21 22.61
N LYS A 203 -20.67 3.26 22.44
CA LYS A 203 -21.34 2.68 21.27
C LYS A 203 -21.03 3.45 19.99
N GLU A 204 -20.98 4.78 20.04
CA GLU A 204 -20.61 5.58 18.85
C GLU A 204 -19.16 5.32 18.41
N LEU A 205 -18.24 5.23 19.36
CA LEU A 205 -16.84 4.94 19.08
C LEU A 205 -16.65 3.52 18.50
N LEU A 206 -17.34 2.53 19.06
CA LEU A 206 -17.38 1.16 18.53
C LEU A 206 -17.96 1.10 17.12
N ASN A 207 -19.04 1.84 16.86
CA ASN A 207 -19.65 1.90 15.54
C ASN A 207 -18.72 2.54 14.51
N SER A 208 -17.98 3.60 14.90
CA SER A 208 -16.95 4.19 14.04
C SER A 208 -15.83 3.20 13.70
N LYS A 209 -15.36 2.42 14.69
CA LYS A 209 -14.36 1.37 14.47
C LYS A 209 -14.87 0.27 13.53
N ILE A 210 -16.08 -0.23 13.75
CA ILE A 210 -16.73 -1.24 12.87
C ILE A 210 -16.81 -0.71 11.43
N ASN A 211 -17.26 0.53 11.25
CA ASN A 211 -17.31 1.16 9.93
C ASN A 211 -15.92 1.27 9.28
N GLY A 212 -14.89 1.62 10.06
CA GLY A 212 -13.50 1.64 9.60
C GLY A 212 -13.02 0.30 9.05
N TYR A 213 -13.31 -0.81 9.75
CA TYR A 213 -12.98 -2.17 9.29
C TYR A 213 -13.80 -2.59 8.06
N ILE A 214 -15.08 -2.22 7.97
CA ILE A 214 -15.91 -2.48 6.78
C ILE A 214 -15.33 -1.74 5.55
N ILE A 215 -14.93 -0.48 5.72
CA ILE A 215 -14.31 0.30 4.64
C ILE A 215 -12.93 -0.27 4.28
N SER A 216 -12.17 -0.76 5.26
CA SER A 216 -10.90 -1.47 5.03
C SER A 216 -11.09 -2.67 4.10
N ILE A 217 -12.05 -3.56 4.41
CA ILE A 217 -12.38 -4.73 3.58
C ILE A 217 -12.87 -4.30 2.19
N SER A 218 -13.75 -3.30 2.13
CA SER A 218 -14.28 -2.79 0.86
C SER A 218 -13.19 -2.23 -0.03
N THR A 219 -12.24 -1.50 0.55
CA THR A 219 -11.07 -0.93 -0.14
C THR A 219 -10.18 -2.04 -0.70
N LEU A 220 -9.88 -3.08 0.11
CA LEU A 220 -9.13 -4.23 -0.36
C LEU A 220 -9.80 -4.91 -1.57
N ILE A 221 -11.11 -5.15 -1.50
CA ILE A 221 -11.87 -5.77 -2.60
C ILE A 221 -11.77 -4.92 -3.87
N ILE A 222 -11.97 -3.59 -3.75
CA ILE A 222 -11.86 -2.67 -4.88
C ILE A 222 -10.46 -2.71 -5.48
N MET A 223 -9.41 -2.70 -4.67
CA MET A 223 -8.02 -2.78 -5.15
C MET A 223 -7.73 -4.08 -5.88
N ILE A 224 -8.18 -5.22 -5.36
CA ILE A 224 -8.06 -6.52 -6.02
C ILE A 224 -8.82 -6.51 -7.35
N LEU A 225 -10.03 -5.96 -7.40
CA LEU A 225 -10.81 -5.84 -8.62
C LEU A 225 -10.11 -4.98 -9.68
N ILE A 226 -9.59 -3.81 -9.31
CA ILE A 226 -8.85 -2.93 -10.21
C ILE A 226 -7.63 -3.66 -10.81
N MET A 227 -6.98 -4.52 -10.04
CA MET A 227 -5.82 -5.28 -10.50
C MET A 227 -6.20 -6.49 -11.38
N VAL A 228 -7.22 -7.26 -10.99
CA VAL A 228 -7.57 -8.54 -11.63
C VAL A 228 -8.46 -8.37 -12.86
N VAL A 229 -9.39 -7.40 -12.84
CA VAL A 229 -10.37 -7.21 -13.91
C VAL A 229 -9.70 -6.92 -15.26
N PRO A 230 -8.75 -5.97 -15.39
CA PRO A 230 -8.06 -5.72 -16.66
C PRO A 230 -7.30 -6.95 -17.18
N ALA A 231 -6.69 -7.73 -16.28
CA ALA A 231 -5.96 -8.94 -16.64
C ALA A 231 -6.88 -10.01 -17.25
N ILE A 232 -8.06 -10.21 -16.68
CA ILE A 232 -9.06 -11.16 -17.21
C ILE A 232 -9.58 -10.71 -18.59
N PHE A 233 -9.87 -9.41 -18.75
CA PHE A 233 -10.31 -8.86 -20.04
C PHE A 233 -9.26 -9.01 -21.14
N ASN A 234 -7.99 -8.74 -20.84
CA ASN A 234 -6.89 -8.92 -21.78
C ASN A 234 -6.72 -10.38 -22.20
N LYS A 235 -6.80 -11.33 -21.24
CA LYS A 235 -6.73 -12.77 -21.55
C LYS A 235 -7.88 -13.23 -22.46
N LYS A 236 -9.11 -12.75 -22.22
CA LYS A 236 -10.26 -13.03 -23.09
C LYS A 236 -10.06 -12.46 -24.50
N LYS A 237 -9.54 -11.22 -24.62
CA LYS A 237 -9.27 -10.57 -25.91
C LYS A 237 -8.20 -11.31 -26.72
N GLN A 238 -7.10 -11.73 -26.10
CA GLN A 238 -6.05 -12.53 -26.74
C GLN A 238 -6.58 -13.89 -27.21
N LYS A 239 -7.39 -14.58 -26.39
CA LYS A 239 -7.98 -15.87 -26.75
C LYS A 239 -8.92 -15.75 -27.96
N LYS A 240 -9.67 -14.64 -28.06
CA LYS A 240 -10.55 -14.35 -29.21
C LYS A 240 -9.76 -14.05 -30.50
N LEU A 241 -8.64 -13.33 -30.40
CA LEU A 241 -7.77 -13.03 -31.54
C LEU A 241 -7.09 -14.30 -32.09
N ASN A 242 -6.57 -15.17 -31.22
CA ASN A 242 -5.93 -16.42 -31.65
C ASN A 242 -6.90 -17.38 -32.37
N ASN A 243 -8.18 -17.40 -31.97
CA ASN A 243 -9.19 -18.22 -32.63
C ASN A 243 -9.63 -17.69 -34.02
N ILE A 244 -9.40 -16.40 -34.31
CA ILE A 244 -9.71 -15.80 -35.62
C ILE A 244 -8.56 -16.02 -36.61
N SER A 245 -7.31 -16.14 -36.14
CA SER A 245 -6.14 -16.41 -36.99
C SER A 245 -5.96 -17.88 -37.39
N THR A 246 -6.76 -18.78 -36.84
CA THR A 246 -6.71 -20.24 -37.12
C THR A 246 -7.84 -20.74 -38.01
N ASN A 247 -8.73 -19.86 -38.47
CA ASN A 247 -9.76 -20.12 -39.48
C ASN A 247 -9.46 -19.30 -40.73
#